data_AF-A0ABD3LZX3-F1
#
_entry.id   AF-A0ABD3LZX3-F1
#
_cell.length_a   1.000
_cell.length_b   1.000
_cell.length_c   1.000
_cell.angle_alpha   90.00
_cell.angle_beta   90.00
_cell.angle_gamma   90.00
#
_symmetry.space_group_name_H-M   'P 1'
#
loop_
_entity.id
_entity.type
_entity.pdbx_description
1 polymer ?
#
loop_
_entity_poly.entity_id
_entity_poly.type
_entity_poly.pdbx_seq_one_letter_code
_entity_poly.pdbx_strand_id
1 'polypeptide(L)'
;MASRASQIAAVARQIFGTLPNRGVRTGMQFLKKPLTGAYEARYYLDPIEPHARKAQRHCSLVPIYSSELQERRQMKLRILRQRGKGPPKKGSGKRSK
;
A
#
# COMPACT_ATOMS: atom_id res chain seq x y z
N MET A 1 -12.48 -41.82 34.94
CA MET A 1 -11.25 -42.11 34.18
C MET A 1 -11.45 -41.64 32.75
N ALA A 2 -10.52 -40.86 32.18
CA ALA A 2 -10.61 -40.43 30.78
C ALA A 2 -10.45 -41.65 29.86
N SER A 3 -11.27 -41.78 28.81
CA SER A 3 -11.21 -42.92 27.89
C SER A 3 -9.85 -43.00 27.19
N ARG A 4 -9.39 -44.20 26.80
CA ARG A 4 -8.13 -44.38 26.04
C ARG A 4 -8.08 -43.49 24.79
N ALA A 5 -9.21 -43.35 24.09
CA ALA A 5 -9.33 -42.44 22.95
C ALA A 5 -9.08 -40.97 23.32
N SER A 6 -9.60 -40.51 24.46
CA SER A 6 -9.39 -39.14 24.93
C SER A 6 -7.94 -38.86 25.33
N GLN A 7 -7.23 -39.87 25.86
CA GLN A 7 -5.80 -39.77 26.20
C GLN A 7 -4.95 -39.66 24.93
N ILE A 8 -5.21 -40.50 23.93
CA ILE A 8 -4.55 -40.42 22.62
C ILE A 8 -4.79 -39.04 21.98
N ALA A 9 -6.03 -38.55 22.01
CA ALA A 9 -6.37 -37.23 21.49
C ALA A 9 -5.72 -36.09 22.27
N ALA A 10 -5.41 -36.26 23.56
CA ALA A 10 -4.67 -35.28 24.35
C ALA A 10 -3.20 -35.24 23.95
N VAL A 11 -2.56 -36.40 23.80
CA VAL A 11 -1.17 -36.51 23.35
C VAL A 11 -1.02 -35.95 21.92
N ALA A 12 -1.94 -36.28 21.01
CA ALA A 12 -1.93 -35.75 19.65
C ALA A 12 -2.03 -34.22 19.62
N ARG A 13 -2.89 -33.63 20.47
CA ARG A 13 -3.01 -32.17 20.60
C ARG A 13 -1.71 -31.52 21.06
N GLN A 14 -1.00 -32.16 21.99
CA GLN A 14 0.30 -31.70 22.47
C GLN A 14 1.38 -31.79 21.38
N ILE A 15 1.40 -32.87 20.60
CA ILE A 15 2.36 -33.06 19.50
C ILE A 15 2.14 -32.03 18.38
N PHE A 16 0.89 -31.83 17.96
CA PHE A 16 0.56 -31.01 16.79
C PHE A 16 0.17 -29.56 17.14
N GLY A 17 0.24 -29.17 18.41
CA GLY A 17 -0.13 -27.83 18.87
C GLY A 17 -1.60 -27.47 18.60
N THR A 18 -2.50 -28.46 18.61
CA THR A 18 -3.93 -28.23 18.34
C THR A 18 -4.73 -28.07 19.64
N LEU A 19 -5.74 -27.19 19.60
CA LEU A 19 -6.58 -26.90 20.77
C LEU A 19 -7.70 -27.93 20.95
N PRO A 20 -8.12 -28.26 22.19
CA PRO A 20 -9.31 -29.07 22.43
C PRO A 20 -10.58 -28.38 21.94
N ASN A 21 -11.46 -29.13 21.28
CA ASN A 21 -12.83 -28.71 21.05
C ASN A 21 -13.66 -28.93 22.34
N ARG A 22 -13.92 -27.86 23.08
CA ARG A 22 -14.71 -27.88 24.33
C ARG A 22 -16.20 -27.60 24.12
N GLY A 23 -16.66 -27.49 22.86
CA GLY A 23 -18.07 -27.16 22.55
C GLY A 23 -18.48 -25.73 22.91
N VAL A 24 -17.53 -24.89 23.35
CA VAL A 24 -17.76 -23.48 23.70
C VAL A 24 -17.19 -22.55 22.63
N ARG A 25 -17.78 -21.36 22.48
CA ARG A 25 -17.29 -20.34 21.54
C ARG A 25 -16.01 -19.72 22.07
N THR A 26 -14.87 -20.09 21.50
CA THR A 26 -13.53 -19.59 21.88
C THR A 26 -12.98 -18.49 20.96
N GLY A 27 -13.70 -18.13 19.89
CA GLY A 27 -13.22 -17.14 18.90
C GLY A 27 -12.14 -17.66 17.93
N MET A 28 -11.68 -18.91 18.08
CA MET A 28 -10.68 -19.53 17.20
C MET A 28 -11.07 -19.54 15.72
N GLN A 29 -12.37 -19.50 15.40
CA GLN A 29 -12.84 -19.38 14.02
C GLN A 29 -12.34 -18.09 13.35
N PHE A 30 -12.25 -16.98 14.08
CA PHE A 30 -11.78 -15.71 13.55
C PHE A 30 -10.26 -15.70 13.40
N LEU A 31 -9.54 -16.25 14.37
CA LEU A 31 -8.07 -16.35 14.32
C LEU A 31 -7.57 -17.28 13.21
N LYS A 32 -8.38 -18.28 12.84
CA LYS A 32 -8.09 -19.17 11.69
C LYS A 32 -8.24 -18.48 10.34
N LYS A 33 -8.99 -17.37 10.26
CA LYS A 33 -9.17 -16.66 8.99
C LYS A 33 -7.85 -15.98 8.62
N PRO A 34 -7.33 -16.18 7.40
CA PRO A 34 -6.14 -15.46 6.96
C PRO A 34 -6.43 -13.96 6.91
N LEU A 35 -5.44 -13.15 7.26
CA LEU A 35 -5.54 -11.70 7.18
C LEU A 35 -5.60 -11.26 5.71
N THR A 36 -6.64 -10.51 5.33
CA THR A 36 -6.85 -10.04 3.96
C THR A 36 -6.26 -8.66 3.68
N GLY A 37 -5.82 -7.95 4.72
CA GLY A 37 -5.39 -6.54 4.61
C GLY A 37 -4.25 -6.30 3.61
N ALA A 38 -3.35 -7.27 3.40
CA ALA A 38 -2.29 -7.15 2.40
C ALA A 38 -2.82 -7.15 0.96
N TYR A 39 -3.90 -7.89 0.69
CA TYR A 39 -4.57 -7.91 -0.61
C TYR A 39 -5.37 -6.63 -0.84
N GLU A 40 -6.07 -6.18 0.20
CA GLU A 40 -6.85 -4.94 0.17
C GLU A 40 -5.96 -3.70 -0.02
N ALA A 41 -4.81 -3.65 0.65
CA ALA A 41 -3.84 -2.56 0.49
C ALA A 41 -3.28 -2.46 -0.94
N ARG A 42 -3.26 -3.57 -1.69
CA ARG A 42 -2.76 -3.64 -3.08
C ARG A 42 -3.89 -3.54 -4.11
N TYR A 43 -5.08 -3.11 -3.69
CA TYR A 43 -6.23 -3.00 -4.59
C TYR A 43 -5.99 -2.02 -5.74
N TYR A 44 -5.39 -0.86 -5.45
CA TYR A 44 -4.96 0.09 -6.46
C TYR A 44 -3.50 -0.15 -6.84
N LEU A 45 -3.23 -0.14 -8.14
CA LEU A 45 -1.86 -0.24 -8.65
C LEU A 45 -1.11 1.06 -8.37
N ASP A 46 0.16 0.92 -7.99
CA ASP A 46 1.04 2.05 -7.85
C ASP A 46 1.31 2.69 -9.23
N PRO A 47 1.20 4.02 -9.36
CA PRO A 47 1.53 4.71 -10.60
C PRO A 47 3.02 4.55 -10.93
N ILE A 48 3.39 4.46 -12.21
CA ILE A 48 4.79 4.23 -12.64
C ILE A 48 5.69 5.46 -12.41
N GLU A 49 5.11 6.67 -12.39
CA GLU A 49 5.83 7.95 -12.35
C GLU A 49 6.84 8.08 -11.19
N PRO A 50 6.51 7.74 -9.93
CA PRO A 50 7.47 7.81 -8.84
C PRO A 50 8.64 6.83 -9.02
N HIS A 51 8.37 5.62 -9.51
CA HIS A 51 9.38 4.59 -9.73
C HIS A 51 10.33 4.97 -10.87
N ALA A 52 9.79 5.42 -12.00
CA ALA A 52 10.59 5.87 -13.15
C ALA A 52 11.51 7.04 -12.79
N ARG A 53 10.97 8.04 -12.06
CA ARG A 53 11.77 9.19 -11.58
C ARG A 53 12.87 8.78 -10.59
N LYS A 54 12.59 7.79 -9.73
CA LYS A 54 13.60 7.26 -8.81
C LYS A 54 14.72 6.56 -9.59
N ALA A 55 14.37 5.72 -10.57
CA ALA A 55 15.35 5.02 -11.40
C ALA A 55 16.26 5.99 -12.16
N GLN A 56 15.70 7.03 -12.79
CA GLN A 56 16.46 8.07 -13.51
C GLN A 56 17.44 8.84 -12.63
N ARG A 57 17.11 9.06 -11.35
CA ARG A 57 18.01 9.74 -10.41
C ARG A 57 19.23 8.88 -10.06
N HIS A 58 19.08 7.56 -10.05
CA HIS A 58 20.14 6.64 -9.65
C HIS A 58 20.96 6.09 -10.82
N CYS A 59 20.39 6.07 -12.03
CA CYS A 59 21.05 5.56 -13.22
C CYS A 59 20.82 6.51 -14.40
N SER A 60 21.90 7.14 -14.87
CA SER A 60 21.91 8.07 -16.01
C SER A 60 21.68 7.40 -17.36
N LEU A 61 21.76 6.06 -17.44
CA LEU A 61 21.45 5.28 -18.64
C LEU A 61 19.93 5.09 -18.85
N VAL A 62 19.12 5.35 -17.83
CA VAL A 62 17.66 5.21 -17.92
C VAL A 62 17.09 6.43 -18.66
N PRO A 63 16.32 6.23 -19.75
CA PRO A 63 15.67 7.33 -20.46
C PRO A 63 14.75 8.16 -19.55
N ILE A 64 14.69 9.46 -19.82
CA ILE A 64 13.75 10.35 -19.13
C ILE A 64 12.32 9.93 -19.48
N TYR A 65 11.51 9.79 -18.45
CA TYR A 65 10.11 9.38 -18.52
C TYR A 65 9.27 10.61 -18.24
N SER A 66 8.46 10.99 -19.21
CA SER A 66 7.42 12.00 -19.10
C SER A 66 6.14 11.44 -19.69
N SER A 67 5.02 11.65 -19.00
CA SER A 67 3.71 11.36 -19.59
C SER A 67 3.23 12.55 -20.41
N GLU A 68 2.42 12.31 -21.45
CA GLU A 68 1.85 13.37 -22.28
C GLU A 68 1.13 14.45 -21.45
N LEU A 69 0.45 14.04 -20.37
CA LEU A 69 -0.22 14.96 -19.46
C LEU A 69 0.77 15.89 -18.75
N GLN A 70 1.94 15.39 -18.36
CA GLN A 70 2.97 16.20 -17.74
C GLN A 70 3.57 17.18 -18.75
N GLU A 71 3.85 16.74 -19.98
CA GLU A 71 4.37 17.59 -21.04
C GLU A 71 3.39 18.72 -21.40
N ARG A 72 2.11 18.39 -21.56
CA ARG A 72 1.04 19.39 -21.79
C ARG A 72 0.97 20.40 -20.63
N ARG A 73 1.08 19.95 -19.39
CA ARG A 73 1.11 20.84 -18.21
C ARG A 73 2.32 21.76 -18.23
N GLN A 74 3.50 21.24 -18.55
CA GLN A 74 4.74 22.04 -18.63
C GLN A 74 4.66 23.08 -19.76
N MET A 75 4.17 22.69 -20.94
CA MET A 75 3.99 23.58 -22.08
C MET A 75 2.98 24.69 -21.78
N LYS A 76 1.83 24.36 -21.20
CA LYS A 76 0.84 25.35 -20.76
C LYS A 76 1.45 26.36 -19.79
N LEU A 77 2.21 25.88 -18.81
CA LEU A 77 2.84 26.71 -17.80
C LEU A 77 3.90 27.64 -18.41
N ARG A 78 4.68 27.15 -19.39
CA ARG A 78 5.64 27.95 -20.18
C ARG A 78 4.95 29.10 -20.90
N ILE A 79 3.86 28.83 -21.61
CA ILE A 79 3.08 29.84 -22.35
C ILE A 79 2.49 30.89 -21.39
N LEU A 80 1.95 30.46 -20.24
CA LEU A 80 1.39 31.39 -19.25
C LEU A 80 2.46 32.32 -18.67
N ARG A 81 3.65 31.79 -18.36
CA ARG A 81 4.78 32.59 -17.87
C ARG A 81 5.25 33.62 -18.90
N GLN A 82 5.34 33.22 -20.17
CA GLN A 82 5.70 34.15 -21.27
C GLN A 82 4.72 35.33 -21.38
N ARG A 83 3.44 35.09 -21.10
CA ARG A 83 2.39 36.14 -21.10
C ARG A 83 2.33 36.96 -19.82
N GLY A 84 3.22 36.73 -18.85
CA GLY A 84 3.16 37.35 -17.52
C GLY A 84 1.99 36.86 -16.64
N LYS A 85 1.25 35.83 -17.08
CA LYS A 85 0.11 35.22 -16.37
C LYS A 85 0.51 33.93 -15.65
N GLY A 86 1.80 33.75 -15.40
CA GLY A 86 2.31 32.64 -14.59
C GLY A 86 1.85 32.77 -13.14
N PRO A 87 1.79 31.66 -12.38
CA PRO A 87 1.52 31.74 -10.96
C PRO A 87 2.57 32.61 -10.26
N PRO A 88 2.17 33.52 -9.35
CA PRO A 88 3.09 34.38 -8.64
C PRO A 88 3.99 33.58 -7.69
N LYS A 89 5.05 34.21 -7.19
CA LYS A 89 5.89 33.61 -6.15
C LYS A 89 5.02 33.32 -4.91
N LYS A 90 5.16 32.12 -4.34
CA LYS A 90 4.44 31.75 -3.12
C LYS A 90 4.67 32.81 -2.04
N GLY A 91 3.59 33.41 -1.51
CA GLY A 91 3.65 34.48 -0.51
C GLY A 91 3.72 35.93 -1.05
N SER A 92 3.78 36.13 -2.37
CA SER A 92 3.73 37.46 -3.01
C SER A 92 2.33 37.84 -3.52
N GLY A 93 1.32 37.01 -3.25
CA GLY A 93 -0.08 37.28 -3.61
C GLY A 93 -0.73 38.29 -2.66
N LYS A 94 -2.07 38.35 -2.69
CA LYS A 94 -2.86 39.24 -1.82
C LYS A 94 -2.52 38.96 -0.35
N ARG A 95 -1.90 39.93 0.31
CA ARG A 95 -1.76 39.97 1.77
C ARG A 95 -3.03 40.61 2.33
N SER A 96 -3.49 40.18 3.50
CA SER A 96 -4.50 40.95 4.24
C SER A 96 -3.93 42.34 4.47
N LYS A 97 -4.75 43.38 4.29
CA LYS A 97 -4.44 44.67 4.89
C LYS A 97 -4.52 44.56 6.40
#